data_AF-A0A4D4LGH6-F1
#
_entry.id   AF-A0A4D4LGH6-F1
#
_cell.length_a   1.000
_cell.length_b   1.000
_cell.length_c   1.000
_cell.angle_alpha   90.00
_cell.angle_beta   90.00
_cell.angle_gamma   90.00
#
_symmetry.space_group_name_H-M   'P 1'
#
loop_
_entity.id
_entity.type
_entity.pdbx_description
1 polymer ?
#
loop_
_entity_poly.entity_id
_entity_poly.type
_entity_poly.pdbx_seq_one_letter_code
_entity_poly.pdbx_strand_id
1 'polypeptide(L)'
;MRLFRDSVFCVSGLIGAVIGVALFGAASYLPTFLQMVDGVSATESGLLMVPMMGGMVLASILSGHLISTTGRYKVFPVVGGLISIVGMWLLSRLEEDTSRQDYSLWMGVLGLGIGLVLPVLVLAVQNSVPAADLGSATSANNYFRQIGGSVGAAVFGTLFANRLTDRLQVDLPSGAAYGSGGDGTGLPDPDSVTPQMVHAMPGALRDGYIAAYAHAMPRIFLYLVPVLVLGFLLAFLLKEKPLVSHTDYAVQQDPQDVHDPVVPAARTGTRPRHAAAASPTAPPPTAGVPVCGTVQHHDGTSVPRAALTLIDVGGRQIGRGATGEDGRYALSTPGAGSYVLIAAAGGHQPRAVSVTVGDRPVELDVVLGGAGRLAGAVLTADGTPVREATVTLTDVRGEVVAATRSGREGGYVMDELVAGEYTLAASAPAFRPAALPVTVQAARETRQDIELAGGAVLRGVVRATGGRVVEDARVTLLDAAGNVVDTATTGPDGAFRFIDLSAGEYTVIAAGYPPVATVLQVAGGGRTERDLQLGYED
;
A
#
# COMPACT_ATOMS: atom_id res chain seq x y z
N MET A 1 15.56 -1.94 15.56
CA MET A 1 16.22 -3.14 16.13
C MET A 1 15.45 -3.81 17.28
N ARG A 2 14.58 -3.13 18.07
CA ARG A 2 13.77 -3.78 19.13
C ARG A 2 12.68 -4.73 18.60
N LEU A 3 12.04 -4.42 17.46
CA LEU A 3 10.97 -5.21 16.84
C LEU A 3 11.38 -6.66 16.52
N PHE A 4 12.59 -6.86 15.98
CA PHE A 4 13.11 -8.20 15.62
C PHE A 4 13.42 -9.12 16.81
N ARG A 5 13.39 -8.59 18.04
CA ARG A 5 13.51 -9.42 19.25
C ARG A 5 12.19 -10.07 19.63
N ASP A 6 11.07 -9.58 19.12
CA ASP A 6 9.77 -10.20 19.36
C ASP A 6 9.55 -11.37 18.40
N SER A 7 9.36 -12.57 18.95
CA SER A 7 9.13 -13.78 18.14
C SER A 7 7.83 -13.71 17.35
N VAL A 8 6.79 -13.04 17.85
CA VAL A 8 5.52 -12.87 17.15
C VAL A 8 5.72 -12.01 15.91
N PHE A 9 6.48 -10.92 16.03
CA PHE A 9 6.83 -10.06 14.89
C PHE A 9 7.59 -10.83 13.80
N CYS A 10 8.66 -11.54 14.17
CA CYS A 10 9.48 -12.29 13.21
C CYS A 10 8.70 -13.44 12.55
N VAL A 11 7.91 -14.21 13.33
CA VAL A 11 7.12 -15.32 12.79
C VAL A 11 6.01 -14.79 11.88
N SER A 12 5.29 -13.73 12.27
CA SER A 12 4.27 -13.11 11.41
C SER A 12 4.86 -12.55 10.12
N GLY A 13 6.03 -11.90 10.19
CA GLY A 13 6.73 -11.42 8.99
C GLY A 13 7.12 -12.56 8.05
N LEU A 14 7.59 -13.69 8.59
CA LEU A 14 8.01 -14.84 7.79
C LEU A 14 6.82 -15.59 7.17
N ILE A 15 5.72 -15.74 7.91
CA ILE A 15 4.45 -16.25 7.34
C ILE A 15 3.94 -15.27 6.27
N GLY A 16 4.01 -13.96 6.52
CA GLY A 16 3.64 -12.91 5.57
C GLY A 16 4.44 -12.99 4.27
N ALA A 17 5.75 -13.22 4.36
CA ALA A 17 6.61 -13.44 3.19
C ALA A 17 6.21 -14.70 2.41
N VAL A 18 5.97 -15.82 3.11
CA VAL A 18 5.52 -17.07 2.49
C VAL A 18 4.18 -16.92 1.76
N ILE A 19 3.20 -16.28 2.41
CA ILE A 19 1.90 -15.99 1.78
C ILE A 19 2.07 -15.02 0.61
N GLY A 20 2.98 -14.04 0.73
CA GLY A 20 3.36 -13.15 -0.36
C GLY A 20 3.84 -13.92 -1.59
N VAL A 21 4.74 -14.89 -1.43
CA VAL A 21 5.22 -15.74 -2.53
C VAL A 21 4.04 -16.43 -3.24
N ALA A 22 3.14 -17.03 -2.48
CA ALA A 22 2.00 -17.77 -3.02
C ALA A 22 0.96 -16.85 -3.70
N LEU A 23 0.58 -15.75 -3.04
CA LEU A 23 -0.44 -14.83 -3.53
C LEU A 23 0.00 -14.13 -4.81
N PHE A 24 1.19 -13.54 -4.82
CA PHE A 24 1.67 -12.80 -5.99
C PHE A 24 2.04 -13.75 -7.14
N GLY A 25 2.62 -14.91 -6.85
CA GLY A 25 2.84 -15.94 -7.85
C GLY A 25 1.53 -16.38 -8.52
N ALA A 26 0.47 -16.61 -7.75
CA ALA A 26 -0.81 -17.00 -8.33
C ALA A 26 -1.54 -15.85 -9.04
N ALA A 27 -1.60 -14.67 -8.41
CA ALA A 27 -2.33 -13.52 -8.94
C ALA A 27 -1.69 -12.96 -10.23
N SER A 28 -0.38 -13.12 -10.43
CA SER A 28 0.30 -12.66 -11.65
C SER A 28 -0.03 -13.49 -12.89
N TYR A 29 -0.34 -14.78 -12.74
CA TYR A 29 -0.48 -15.70 -13.88
C TYR A 29 -1.90 -16.21 -14.07
N LEU A 30 -2.69 -16.34 -13.00
CA LEU A 30 -4.07 -16.82 -13.08
C LEU A 30 -4.98 -16.02 -14.04
N PRO A 31 -4.90 -14.66 -14.14
CA PRO A 31 -5.67 -13.93 -15.13
C PRO A 31 -5.20 -14.24 -16.56
N THR A 32 -3.89 -14.38 -16.73
CA THR A 32 -3.25 -14.70 -18.01
C THR A 32 -3.66 -16.09 -18.51
N PHE A 33 -3.79 -17.07 -17.61
CA PHE A 33 -4.36 -18.38 -17.95
C PHE A 33 -5.76 -18.28 -18.52
N LEU A 34 -6.66 -17.62 -17.80
CA LEU A 34 -8.05 -17.49 -18.23
C LEU A 34 -8.12 -16.77 -19.59
N GLN A 35 -7.32 -15.74 -19.80
CA GLN A 35 -7.28 -15.01 -21.07
C GLN A 35 -6.69 -15.84 -22.23
N MET A 36 -5.74 -16.73 -21.96
CA MET A 36 -5.02 -17.49 -22.98
C MET A 36 -5.68 -18.83 -23.33
N VAL A 37 -6.21 -19.54 -22.33
CA VAL A 37 -6.79 -20.88 -22.48
C VAL A 37 -8.30 -20.80 -22.70
N ASP A 38 -9.02 -20.07 -21.85
CA ASP A 38 -10.48 -19.91 -21.98
C ASP A 38 -10.86 -18.83 -23.01
N GLY A 39 -9.88 -18.08 -23.52
CA GLY A 39 -10.09 -17.00 -24.50
C GLY A 39 -10.92 -15.82 -23.98
N VAL A 40 -11.06 -15.70 -22.65
CA VAL A 40 -11.88 -14.64 -22.05
C VAL A 40 -11.19 -13.29 -22.09
N SER A 41 -11.97 -12.21 -22.13
CA SER A 41 -11.41 -10.85 -22.10
C SER A 41 -10.71 -10.53 -20.77
N ALA A 42 -9.85 -9.50 -20.74
CA ALA A 42 -9.23 -9.02 -19.50
C ALA A 42 -10.28 -8.67 -18.42
N THR A 43 -11.37 -8.00 -18.81
CA THR A 43 -12.48 -7.66 -17.91
C THR A 43 -13.19 -8.91 -17.38
N GLU A 44 -13.46 -9.89 -18.24
CA GLU A 44 -14.12 -11.14 -17.85
C GLU A 44 -13.21 -12.00 -16.96
N SER A 45 -11.90 -12.07 -17.24
CA SER A 45 -10.94 -12.75 -16.37
C SER A 45 -10.88 -12.11 -14.97
N GLY A 46 -11.01 -10.78 -14.88
CA GLY A 46 -11.13 -10.08 -13.60
C GLY A 46 -12.43 -10.40 -12.86
N LEU A 47 -13.56 -10.47 -13.57
CA LEU A 47 -14.85 -10.88 -13.00
C LEU A 47 -14.81 -12.33 -12.48
N LEU A 48 -14.12 -13.23 -13.20
CA LEU A 48 -13.95 -14.62 -12.80
C LEU A 48 -13.07 -14.79 -11.54
N MET A 49 -12.32 -13.77 -11.14
CA MET A 49 -11.57 -13.74 -9.88
C MET A 49 -12.36 -13.23 -8.68
N VAL A 50 -13.58 -12.72 -8.88
CA VAL A 50 -14.46 -12.26 -7.80
C VAL A 50 -14.67 -13.32 -6.72
N PRO A 51 -14.86 -14.63 -7.02
CA PRO A 51 -14.94 -15.66 -5.99
C PRO A 51 -13.72 -15.71 -5.04
N MET A 52 -12.51 -15.49 -5.57
CA MET A 52 -11.29 -15.41 -4.75
C MET A 52 -11.34 -14.24 -3.77
N MET A 53 -11.67 -13.04 -4.28
CA MET A 53 -11.76 -11.83 -3.46
C MET A 53 -12.91 -11.94 -2.46
N GLY A 54 -14.05 -12.49 -2.87
CA GLY A 54 -15.21 -12.75 -2.01
C GLY A 54 -14.86 -13.69 -0.88
N GLY A 55 -14.16 -14.80 -1.17
CA GLY A 55 -13.64 -15.71 -0.15
C GLY A 55 -12.68 -15.01 0.83
N MET A 56 -11.77 -14.19 0.32
CA MET A 56 -10.82 -13.43 1.13
C MET A 56 -11.51 -12.44 2.07
N VAL A 57 -12.46 -11.64 1.55
CA VAL A 57 -13.23 -10.67 2.33
C VAL A 57 -14.09 -11.37 3.38
N LEU A 58 -14.80 -12.43 3.00
CA LEU A 58 -15.66 -13.18 3.90
C LEU A 58 -14.86 -13.77 5.08
N ALA A 59 -13.75 -14.44 4.79
CA ALA A 59 -12.84 -14.97 5.81
C ALA A 59 -12.26 -13.87 6.71
N SER A 60 -11.90 -12.72 6.13
CA SER A 60 -11.34 -11.59 6.88
C SER A 60 -12.35 -11.03 7.89
N ILE A 61 -13.61 -10.84 7.46
CA ILE A 61 -14.69 -10.34 8.32
C ILE A 61 -15.01 -11.35 9.43
N LEU A 62 -15.19 -12.62 9.07
CA LEU A 62 -15.52 -13.69 10.01
C LEU A 62 -14.43 -13.88 11.07
N SER A 63 -13.17 -13.97 10.65
CA SER A 63 -12.05 -14.10 11.59
C SER A 63 -11.91 -12.86 12.47
N GLY A 64 -12.04 -11.64 11.93
CA GLY A 64 -12.01 -10.42 12.73
C GLY A 64 -13.08 -10.38 13.83
N HIS A 65 -14.32 -10.76 13.49
CA HIS A 65 -15.43 -10.79 14.46
C HIS A 65 -15.32 -11.92 15.49
N LEU A 66 -14.85 -13.10 15.08
CA LEU A 66 -14.60 -14.19 16.03
C LEU A 66 -13.41 -13.88 16.94
N ILE A 67 -12.36 -13.23 16.45
CA ILE A 67 -11.21 -12.86 17.27
C ILE A 67 -11.60 -11.80 18.30
N SER A 68 -12.43 -10.82 17.93
CA SER A 68 -12.88 -9.79 18.88
C SER A 68 -13.75 -10.36 20.00
N THR A 69 -14.49 -11.43 19.73
CA THR A 69 -15.36 -12.10 20.72
C THR A 69 -14.65 -13.18 21.54
N THR A 70 -13.75 -13.95 20.93
CA THR A 70 -13.05 -15.07 21.60
C THR A 70 -11.69 -14.70 22.18
N GLY A 71 -11.09 -13.59 21.73
CA GLY A 71 -9.74 -13.15 22.11
C GLY A 71 -8.61 -14.07 21.62
N ARG A 72 -8.91 -15.11 20.84
CA ARG A 72 -7.94 -16.11 20.38
C ARG A 72 -7.70 -15.97 18.88
N TYR A 73 -6.49 -15.60 18.47
CA TYR A 73 -6.18 -15.39 17.06
C TYR A 73 -5.31 -16.49 16.44
N LYS A 74 -4.63 -17.33 17.24
CA LYS A 74 -3.64 -18.30 16.71
C LYS A 74 -4.26 -19.36 15.80
N VAL A 75 -5.51 -19.75 16.05
CA VAL A 75 -6.19 -20.82 15.31
C VAL A 75 -6.42 -20.42 13.85
N PHE A 76 -6.67 -19.14 13.57
CA PHE A 76 -7.04 -18.68 12.23
C PHE A 76 -5.90 -18.79 11.21
N PRO A 77 -4.66 -18.36 11.48
CA PRO A 77 -3.55 -18.57 10.53
C PRO A 77 -3.24 -20.05 10.29
N VAL A 78 -3.45 -20.93 11.28
CA VAL A 78 -3.23 -22.38 11.12
C VAL A 78 -4.29 -22.99 10.20
N VAL A 79 -5.57 -22.72 10.48
CA VAL A 79 -6.68 -23.19 9.64
C VAL A 79 -6.62 -22.57 8.24
N GLY A 80 -6.35 -21.27 8.17
CA GLY A 80 -6.18 -20.53 6.92
C GLY A 80 -5.03 -21.07 6.09
N GLY A 81 -3.88 -21.37 6.70
CA GLY A 81 -2.74 -22.01 6.01
C GLY A 81 -3.11 -23.36 5.41
N LEU A 82 -3.84 -24.22 6.15
CA LEU A 82 -4.31 -25.50 5.63
C LEU A 82 -5.28 -25.33 4.46
N ILE A 83 -6.23 -24.40 4.57
CA ILE A 83 -7.18 -24.10 3.50
C ILE A 83 -6.46 -23.53 2.26
N SER A 84 -5.46 -22.67 2.45
CA SER A 84 -4.63 -22.15 1.35
C SER A 84 -3.84 -23.25 0.65
N ILE A 85 -3.30 -24.24 1.38
CA ILE A 85 -2.63 -25.40 0.79
C ILE A 85 -3.61 -26.18 -0.09
N VAL A 86 -4.81 -26.45 0.41
CA VAL A 86 -5.86 -27.16 -0.34
C VAL A 86 -6.27 -26.35 -1.57
N GLY A 87 -6.52 -25.06 -1.44
CA GLY A 87 -6.87 -24.17 -2.56
C GLY A 87 -5.80 -24.11 -3.64
N MET A 88 -4.52 -24.02 -3.23
CA MET A 88 -3.39 -24.03 -4.16
C MET A 88 -3.24 -25.38 -4.87
N TRP A 89 -3.43 -26.48 -4.14
CA TRP A 89 -3.40 -27.82 -4.72
C TRP A 89 -4.57 -28.05 -5.69
N LEU A 90 -5.77 -27.54 -5.38
CA LEU A 90 -6.92 -27.59 -6.29
C LEU A 90 -6.62 -26.81 -7.58
N LEU A 91 -6.07 -25.59 -7.48
CA LEU A 91 -5.64 -24.81 -8.64
C LEU A 91 -4.52 -25.50 -9.44
N SER A 92 -3.74 -26.39 -8.84
CA SER A 92 -2.74 -27.17 -9.58
C SER A 92 -3.32 -28.24 -10.51
N ARG A 93 -4.63 -28.50 -10.39
CA ARG A 93 -5.40 -29.45 -11.21
C ARG A 93 -6.17 -28.78 -12.34
N LEU A 94 -5.92 -27.50 -12.60
CA LEU A 94 -6.56 -26.81 -13.71
C LEU A 94 -6.15 -27.46 -15.03
N GLU A 95 -7.12 -27.79 -15.85
CA GLU A 95 -6.97 -28.35 -17.20
C GLU A 95 -7.86 -27.56 -18.18
N GLU A 96 -7.64 -27.71 -19.48
CA GLU A 96 -8.38 -26.98 -20.54
C GLU A 96 -9.90 -27.16 -20.45
N ASP A 97 -10.36 -28.33 -19.99
CA ASP A 97 -11.79 -28.68 -19.90
C ASP A 97 -12.41 -28.37 -18.52
N THR A 98 -11.72 -27.60 -17.68
CA THR A 98 -12.20 -27.32 -16.31
C THR A 98 -13.45 -26.43 -16.36
N SER A 99 -14.54 -26.88 -15.72
CA SER A 99 -15.77 -26.09 -15.64
C SER A 99 -15.53 -24.76 -14.92
N ARG A 100 -16.21 -23.70 -15.39
CA ARG A 100 -16.16 -22.36 -14.75
C ARG A 100 -16.52 -22.38 -13.27
N GLN A 101 -17.39 -23.30 -12.88
CA GLN A 101 -17.80 -23.46 -11.48
C GLN A 101 -16.67 -24.03 -10.61
N ASP A 102 -15.87 -24.95 -11.15
CA ASP A 102 -14.83 -25.65 -10.41
C ASP A 102 -13.67 -24.71 -10.09
N TYR A 103 -13.11 -24.01 -11.08
CA TYR A 103 -12.04 -23.06 -10.78
C TYR A 103 -12.54 -21.87 -9.94
N SER A 104 -13.81 -21.45 -10.08
CA SER A 104 -14.40 -20.42 -9.21
C SER A 104 -14.45 -20.87 -7.75
N LEU A 105 -14.84 -22.13 -7.51
CA LEU A 105 -14.83 -22.73 -6.18
C LEU A 105 -13.40 -22.84 -5.64
N TRP A 106 -12.44 -23.29 -6.45
CA TRP A 106 -11.04 -23.44 -6.04
C TRP A 106 -10.39 -22.09 -5.71
N MET A 107 -10.66 -21.07 -6.52
CA MET A 107 -10.28 -19.68 -6.27
C MET A 107 -10.90 -19.16 -4.98
N GLY A 108 -12.19 -19.43 -4.73
CA GLY A 108 -12.86 -19.10 -3.48
C GLY A 108 -12.24 -19.78 -2.26
N VAL A 109 -11.89 -21.07 -2.36
CA VAL A 109 -11.18 -21.82 -1.30
C VAL A 109 -9.81 -21.21 -1.03
N LEU A 110 -9.03 -20.90 -2.05
CA LEU A 110 -7.74 -20.21 -1.88
C LEU A 110 -7.93 -18.85 -1.20
N GLY A 111 -8.90 -18.06 -1.67
CA GLY A 111 -9.26 -16.77 -1.11
C GLY A 111 -9.62 -16.84 0.37
N LEU A 112 -10.48 -17.79 0.76
CA LEU A 112 -10.83 -18.06 2.15
C LEU A 112 -9.59 -18.34 3.01
N GLY A 113 -8.69 -19.21 2.55
CA GLY A 113 -7.46 -19.51 3.29
C GLY A 113 -6.60 -18.28 3.51
N ILE A 114 -6.39 -17.48 2.46
CA ILE A 114 -5.58 -16.26 2.52
C ILE A 114 -6.23 -15.21 3.44
N GLY A 115 -7.56 -15.06 3.38
CA GLY A 115 -8.32 -14.12 4.20
C GLY A 115 -8.32 -14.45 5.69
N LEU A 116 -8.12 -15.73 6.07
CA LEU A 116 -7.95 -16.14 7.47
C LEU A 116 -6.54 -15.89 8.01
N VAL A 117 -5.58 -15.58 7.13
CA VAL A 117 -4.17 -15.38 7.50
C VAL A 117 -3.82 -13.89 7.51
N LEU A 118 -4.04 -13.18 6.40
CA LEU A 118 -3.47 -11.84 6.20
C LEU A 118 -3.87 -10.80 7.27
N PRO A 119 -5.17 -10.57 7.56
CA PRO A 119 -5.57 -9.59 8.57
C PRO A 119 -5.12 -10.02 9.98
N VAL A 120 -5.13 -11.32 10.23
CA VAL A 120 -4.81 -11.88 11.55
C VAL A 120 -3.33 -11.72 11.89
N LEU A 121 -2.42 -11.86 10.91
CA LEU A 121 -1.00 -11.59 11.11
C LEU A 121 -0.74 -10.11 11.42
N VAL A 122 -1.44 -9.20 10.75
CA VAL A 122 -1.35 -7.76 11.03
C VAL A 122 -1.82 -7.48 12.46
N LEU A 123 -2.96 -8.04 12.87
CA LEU A 123 -3.47 -7.93 14.23
C LEU A 123 -2.50 -8.51 15.27
N ALA A 124 -1.87 -9.66 14.98
CA ALA A 124 -0.89 -10.28 15.86
C ALA A 124 0.36 -9.40 16.05
N VAL A 125 0.85 -8.79 14.96
CA VAL A 125 1.96 -7.83 15.00
C VAL A 125 1.56 -6.60 15.82
N GLN A 126 0.39 -6.03 15.54
CA GLN A 126 -0.13 -4.85 16.23
C GLN A 126 -0.25 -5.08 17.75
N ASN A 127 -0.76 -6.24 18.17
CA ASN A 127 -0.85 -6.62 19.59
C ASN A 127 0.51 -6.93 20.24
N SER A 128 1.56 -7.20 19.45
CA SER A 128 2.86 -7.58 19.99
C SER A 128 3.77 -6.40 20.35
N VAL A 129 3.42 -5.18 19.92
CA VAL A 129 4.28 -3.99 20.00
C VAL A 129 3.60 -2.83 20.76
N PRO A 130 4.38 -1.92 21.38
CA PRO A 130 3.84 -0.70 21.98
C PRO A 130 3.19 0.22 20.93
N ALA A 131 2.21 1.03 21.33
CA ALA A 131 1.48 1.93 20.43
C ALA A 131 2.39 2.89 19.63
N ALA A 132 3.51 3.32 20.22
CA ALA A 132 4.49 4.18 19.55
C ALA A 132 5.20 3.50 18.35
N ASP A 133 5.30 2.17 18.35
CA ASP A 133 5.97 1.39 17.30
C ASP A 133 4.96 0.75 16.32
N LEU A 134 3.65 0.96 16.50
CA LEU A 134 2.57 0.29 15.76
C LEU A 134 2.66 0.50 14.24
N GLY A 135 2.92 1.74 13.83
CA GLY A 135 3.08 2.10 12.42
C GLY A 135 4.28 1.40 11.81
N SER A 136 5.46 1.51 12.44
CA SER A 136 6.69 0.85 11.96
C SER A 136 6.58 -0.67 11.91
N ALA A 137 5.92 -1.29 12.89
CA ALA A 137 5.70 -2.74 12.92
C ALA A 137 4.78 -3.20 11.78
N THR A 138 3.68 -2.48 11.55
CA THR A 138 2.73 -2.78 10.47
C THR A 138 3.37 -2.62 9.10
N SER A 139 4.08 -1.51 8.87
CA SER A 139 4.79 -1.25 7.61
C SER A 139 5.89 -2.28 7.36
N ALA A 140 6.67 -2.66 8.39
CA ALA A 140 7.70 -3.69 8.25
C ALA A 140 7.10 -5.06 7.93
N ASN A 141 5.96 -5.42 8.52
CA ASN A 141 5.25 -6.65 8.18
C ASN A 141 4.74 -6.65 6.73
N ASN A 142 4.19 -5.52 6.26
CA ASN A 142 3.82 -5.34 4.86
C ASN A 142 5.03 -5.42 3.92
N TYR A 143 6.18 -4.90 4.34
CA TYR A 143 7.43 -4.98 3.58
C TYR A 143 7.93 -6.43 3.44
N PHE A 144 7.91 -7.24 4.51
CA PHE A 144 8.25 -8.67 4.40
C PHE A 144 7.34 -9.42 3.44
N ARG A 145 6.03 -9.12 3.45
CA ARG A 145 5.08 -9.65 2.48
C ARG A 145 5.42 -9.23 1.05
N GLN A 146 5.79 -7.98 0.82
CA GLN A 146 6.19 -7.49 -0.50
C GLN A 146 7.50 -8.15 -1.00
N ILE A 147 8.48 -8.37 -0.12
CA ILE A 147 9.68 -9.16 -0.44
C ILE A 147 9.28 -10.57 -0.88
N GLY A 148 8.40 -11.21 -0.11
CA GLY A 148 7.85 -12.50 -0.50
C GLY A 148 7.18 -12.47 -1.87
N GLY A 149 6.39 -11.43 -2.13
CA GLY A 149 5.71 -11.24 -3.42
C GLY A 149 6.66 -11.09 -4.60
N SER A 150 7.71 -10.28 -4.47
CA SER A 150 8.70 -10.08 -5.55
C SER A 150 9.55 -11.32 -5.80
N VAL A 151 10.02 -11.98 -4.73
CA VAL A 151 10.74 -13.26 -4.83
C VAL A 151 9.85 -14.33 -5.45
N GLY A 152 8.58 -14.40 -5.04
CA GLY A 152 7.60 -15.33 -5.58
C GLY A 152 7.35 -15.11 -7.06
N ALA A 153 7.09 -13.87 -7.47
CA ALA A 153 6.89 -13.53 -8.88
C ALA A 153 8.12 -13.88 -9.74
N ALA A 154 9.34 -13.59 -9.27
CA ALA A 154 10.56 -13.91 -9.99
C ALA A 154 10.79 -15.41 -10.12
N VAL A 155 10.71 -16.17 -9.02
CA VAL A 155 10.89 -17.63 -9.03
C VAL A 155 9.80 -18.31 -9.86
N PHE A 156 8.55 -17.90 -9.68
CA PHE A 156 7.42 -18.45 -10.42
C PHE A 156 7.52 -18.13 -11.91
N GLY A 157 7.94 -16.91 -12.27
CA GLY A 157 8.18 -16.51 -13.65
C GLY A 157 9.30 -17.31 -14.31
N THR A 158 10.44 -17.50 -13.65
CA THR A 158 11.52 -18.35 -14.17
C THR A 158 11.11 -19.81 -14.32
N LEU A 159 10.39 -20.38 -13.33
CA LEU A 159 9.86 -21.74 -13.43
C LEU A 159 8.85 -21.88 -14.57
N PHE A 160 8.02 -20.86 -14.77
CA PHE A 160 7.06 -20.79 -15.86
C PHE A 160 7.75 -20.71 -17.22
N ALA A 161 8.68 -19.78 -17.39
CA ALA A 161 9.43 -19.61 -18.64
C ALA A 161 10.13 -20.90 -19.05
N ASN A 162 10.89 -21.54 -18.14
CA ASN A 162 11.58 -22.78 -18.42
C ASN A 162 10.63 -23.91 -18.83
N ARG A 163 9.53 -24.08 -18.09
CA ARG A 163 8.51 -25.10 -18.41
C ARG A 163 7.81 -24.85 -19.72
N LEU A 164 7.51 -23.58 -20.00
CA LEU A 164 6.86 -23.17 -21.23
C LEU A 164 7.79 -23.42 -22.42
N THR A 165 9.09 -23.10 -22.30
CA THR A 165 10.10 -23.44 -23.32
C THR A 165 10.16 -24.95 -23.57
N ASP A 166 10.22 -25.77 -22.52
CA ASP A 166 10.23 -27.24 -22.64
C ASP A 166 8.97 -27.76 -23.34
N ARG A 167 7.80 -27.18 -23.03
CA ARG A 167 6.51 -27.58 -23.63
C ARG A 167 6.39 -27.15 -25.07
N LEU A 168 6.83 -25.94 -25.40
CA LEU A 168 6.81 -25.43 -26.76
C LEU A 168 7.71 -26.25 -27.70
N GLN A 169 8.80 -26.85 -27.20
CA GLN A 169 9.59 -27.80 -27.99
C GLN A 169 8.86 -29.10 -28.35
N VAL A 170 7.87 -29.50 -27.53
CA VAL A 170 7.08 -30.72 -27.73
C VAL A 170 5.81 -30.44 -28.55
N ASP A 171 5.15 -29.32 -28.26
CA ASP A 171 3.81 -29.01 -28.75
C ASP A 171 3.83 -28.20 -30.06
N LEU A 172 4.98 -27.63 -30.46
CA LEU A 172 5.11 -27.02 -31.80
C LEU A 172 5.45 -28.03 -32.91
N PRO A 173 4.99 -27.76 -34.15
CA PRO A 173 5.39 -28.53 -35.31
C PRO A 173 6.91 -28.53 -35.49
N SER A 174 7.47 -29.68 -35.87
CA SER A 174 8.90 -29.87 -36.12
C SER A 174 9.40 -28.88 -37.19
N GLY A 175 10.07 -27.80 -36.78
CA GLY A 175 10.55 -26.74 -37.67
C GLY A 175 10.43 -25.31 -37.13
N ALA A 176 9.63 -25.10 -36.09
CA ALA A 176 9.52 -23.81 -35.41
C ALA A 176 10.59 -23.70 -34.30
N ALA A 177 11.82 -23.35 -34.68
CA ALA A 177 12.92 -23.18 -33.72
C ALA A 177 12.88 -21.81 -33.04
N TYR A 178 13.21 -21.79 -31.75
CA TYR A 178 13.49 -20.58 -30.98
C TYR A 178 14.82 -19.95 -31.43
N GLY A 179 14.75 -18.74 -32.01
CA GLY A 179 15.87 -17.81 -32.12
C GLY A 179 16.61 -17.68 -33.47
N SER A 180 16.89 -16.40 -33.81
CA SER A 180 17.79 -15.85 -34.85
C SER A 180 17.51 -16.12 -36.33
N GLY A 181 16.31 -15.73 -36.82
CA GLY A 181 16.11 -15.38 -38.22
C GLY A 181 15.73 -13.90 -38.31
N GLY A 182 16.46 -13.11 -39.11
CA GLY A 182 16.25 -11.67 -39.30
C GLY A 182 14.91 -11.26 -39.94
N ASP A 183 13.93 -12.17 -40.01
CA ASP A 183 12.69 -12.04 -40.80
C ASP A 183 11.40 -11.99 -39.95
N GLY A 184 11.49 -11.85 -38.62
CA GLY A 184 10.31 -11.63 -37.76
C GLY A 184 9.36 -12.84 -37.61
N THR A 185 9.80 -14.02 -38.02
CA THR A 185 9.06 -15.30 -37.96
C THR A 185 9.43 -16.18 -36.76
N GLY A 186 10.31 -15.70 -35.88
CA GLY A 186 10.67 -16.40 -34.64
C GLY A 186 9.59 -16.24 -33.57
N LEU A 187 9.36 -17.29 -32.77
CA LEU A 187 8.49 -17.17 -31.60
C LEU A 187 9.04 -16.12 -30.64
N PRO A 188 8.19 -15.25 -30.06
CA PRO A 188 8.64 -14.27 -29.08
C PRO A 188 9.15 -14.98 -27.83
N ASP A 189 10.09 -14.33 -27.14
CA ASP A 189 10.63 -14.85 -25.88
C ASP A 189 9.48 -15.11 -24.88
N PRO A 190 9.45 -16.27 -24.19
CA PRO A 190 8.37 -16.64 -23.27
C PRO A 190 8.00 -15.56 -22.25
N ASP A 191 8.96 -14.73 -21.85
CA ASP A 191 8.81 -13.63 -20.89
C ASP A 191 8.16 -12.36 -21.48
N SER A 192 8.00 -12.30 -22.80
CA SER A 192 7.49 -11.13 -23.54
C SER A 192 6.17 -11.38 -24.27
N VAL A 193 5.65 -12.61 -24.22
CA VAL A 193 4.44 -12.98 -24.96
C VAL A 193 3.19 -12.49 -24.24
N THR A 194 2.49 -11.55 -24.86
CA THR A 194 1.18 -11.09 -24.39
C THR A 194 0.06 -11.93 -25.02
N PRO A 195 -1.12 -12.04 -24.36
CA PRO A 195 -2.27 -12.72 -24.95
C PRO A 195 -2.63 -12.20 -26.35
N GLN A 196 -2.48 -10.90 -26.57
CA GLN A 196 -2.72 -10.24 -27.86
C GLN A 196 -1.75 -10.72 -28.95
N MET A 197 -0.48 -10.93 -28.60
CA MET A 197 0.53 -11.47 -29.52
C MET A 197 0.23 -12.92 -29.90
N VAL A 198 -0.24 -13.75 -28.96
CA VAL A 198 -0.64 -15.14 -29.23
C VAL A 198 -1.86 -15.21 -30.15
N HIS A 199 -2.87 -14.38 -29.91
CA HIS A 199 -4.08 -14.33 -30.75
C HIS A 199 -3.78 -13.84 -32.18
N ALA A 200 -2.72 -13.07 -32.38
CA ALA A 200 -2.26 -12.61 -33.69
C ALA A 200 -1.42 -13.67 -34.46
N MET A 201 -1.08 -14.80 -33.83
CA MET A 201 -0.28 -15.86 -34.48
C MET A 201 -1.10 -16.68 -35.50
N PRO A 202 -0.45 -17.24 -36.54
CA PRO A 202 -1.06 -18.23 -37.43
C PRO A 202 -1.63 -19.41 -36.64
N GLY A 203 -2.78 -19.96 -37.05
CA GLY A 203 -3.56 -20.94 -36.26
C GLY A 203 -2.74 -22.10 -35.69
N ALA A 204 -1.89 -22.73 -36.49
CA ALA A 204 -1.06 -23.85 -36.02
C ALA A 204 -0.02 -23.46 -34.94
N LEU A 205 0.48 -22.22 -34.95
CA LEU A 205 1.42 -21.71 -33.94
C LEU A 205 0.66 -21.26 -32.69
N ARG A 206 -0.50 -20.61 -32.86
CA ARG A 206 -1.38 -20.22 -31.76
C ARG A 206 -1.85 -21.44 -30.97
N ASP A 207 -2.35 -22.46 -31.65
CA ASP A 207 -2.94 -23.63 -31.01
C ASP A 207 -1.87 -24.46 -30.26
N GLY A 208 -0.66 -24.58 -30.83
CA GLY A 208 0.50 -25.17 -30.14
C GLY A 208 0.99 -24.36 -28.94
N TYR A 209 0.93 -23.02 -29.01
CA TYR A 209 1.29 -22.15 -27.90
C TYR A 209 0.29 -22.22 -26.75
N ILE A 210 -1.02 -22.25 -27.05
CA ILE A 210 -2.10 -22.41 -26.07
C ILE A 210 -1.98 -23.75 -25.36
N ALA A 211 -1.78 -24.85 -26.10
CA ALA A 211 -1.61 -26.19 -25.52
C ALA A 211 -0.37 -26.26 -24.60
N ALA A 212 0.76 -25.72 -25.04
CA ALA A 212 1.97 -25.66 -24.22
C ALA A 212 1.75 -24.84 -22.93
N TYR A 213 1.04 -23.72 -23.03
CA TYR A 213 0.69 -22.86 -21.90
C TYR A 213 -0.23 -23.58 -20.91
N ALA A 214 -1.29 -24.22 -21.40
CA ALA A 214 -2.25 -24.98 -20.62
C ALA A 214 -1.60 -26.19 -19.92
N HIS A 215 -0.57 -26.79 -20.51
CA HIS A 215 0.19 -27.88 -19.88
C HIS A 215 1.28 -27.42 -18.92
N ALA A 216 1.85 -26.24 -19.14
CA ALA A 216 2.92 -25.68 -18.30
C ALA A 216 2.35 -25.10 -17.00
N MET A 217 1.30 -24.27 -17.10
CA MET A 217 0.90 -23.38 -16.02
C MET A 217 0.30 -24.07 -14.79
N PRO A 218 -0.71 -24.96 -14.90
CA PRO A 218 -1.37 -25.55 -13.75
C PRO A 218 -0.41 -26.30 -12.83
N ARG A 219 0.55 -27.03 -13.43
CA ARG A 219 1.57 -27.78 -12.69
C ARG A 219 2.58 -26.89 -11.95
N ILE A 220 2.59 -25.57 -12.18
CA ILE A 220 3.51 -24.66 -11.48
C ILE A 220 2.90 -24.22 -10.15
N PHE A 221 1.57 -24.14 -10.03
CA PHE A 221 0.91 -23.94 -8.73
C PHE A 221 1.30 -25.02 -7.71
N LEU A 222 1.60 -26.24 -8.16
CA LEU A 222 2.09 -27.31 -7.30
C LEU A 222 3.42 -26.96 -6.62
N TYR A 223 4.29 -26.15 -7.25
CA TYR A 223 5.52 -25.68 -6.62
C TYR A 223 5.29 -24.66 -5.50
N LEU A 224 4.14 -23.98 -5.47
CA LEU A 224 3.75 -23.10 -4.38
C LEU A 224 3.18 -23.86 -3.17
N VAL A 225 2.78 -25.13 -3.34
CA VAL A 225 2.25 -25.94 -2.25
C VAL A 225 3.30 -26.18 -1.15
N PRO A 226 4.54 -26.62 -1.42
CA PRO A 226 5.59 -26.73 -0.39
C PRO A 226 5.87 -25.41 0.34
N VAL A 227 5.80 -24.28 -0.37
CA VAL A 227 5.99 -22.95 0.20
C VAL A 227 4.86 -22.65 1.20
N LEU A 228 3.61 -22.91 0.84
CA LEU A 228 2.47 -22.76 1.74
C LEU A 228 2.51 -23.75 2.93
N VAL A 229 2.99 -24.98 2.73
CA VAL A 229 3.24 -25.95 3.81
C VAL A 229 4.24 -25.39 4.81
N LEU A 230 5.32 -24.75 4.35
CA LEU A 230 6.26 -24.07 5.25
C LEU A 230 5.54 -22.97 6.06
N GLY A 231 4.71 -22.15 5.42
CA GLY A 231 3.90 -21.12 6.09
C GLY A 231 2.96 -21.68 7.14
N PHE A 232 2.30 -22.79 6.84
CA PHE A 232 1.45 -23.53 7.76
C PHE A 232 2.22 -24.06 8.97
N LEU A 233 3.41 -24.65 8.76
CA LEU A 233 4.27 -25.11 9.85
C LEU A 233 4.72 -23.94 10.74
N LEU A 234 5.03 -22.80 10.16
CA LEU A 234 5.41 -21.58 10.90
C LEU A 234 4.25 -20.99 11.70
N ALA A 235 3.01 -21.14 11.23
CA ALA A 235 1.83 -20.69 11.98
C ALA A 235 1.72 -21.37 13.37
N PHE A 236 2.22 -22.61 13.53
CA PHE A 236 2.29 -23.26 14.84
C PHE A 236 3.27 -22.58 15.82
N LEU A 237 4.32 -21.94 15.30
CA LEU A 237 5.31 -21.21 16.12
C LEU A 237 4.78 -19.85 16.59
N LEU A 238 3.63 -19.40 16.09
CA LEU A 238 3.01 -18.17 16.53
C LEU A 238 2.61 -18.30 18.02
N LYS A 239 3.14 -17.40 18.86
CA LYS A 239 2.78 -17.34 20.27
C LYS A 239 1.54 -16.48 20.45
N GLU A 240 0.56 -17.00 21.16
CA GLU A 240 -0.69 -16.30 21.45
C GLU A 240 -0.46 -15.35 22.64
N LYS A 241 -0.47 -14.04 22.36
CA LYS A 241 -0.55 -12.99 23.40
C LYS A 241 -2.01 -12.56 23.52
N PRO A 242 -2.58 -12.42 24.73
CA PRO A 242 -3.95 -11.93 24.89
C PRO A 242 -4.09 -10.54 24.24
N LEU A 243 -5.24 -10.29 23.60
CA LEU A 243 -5.54 -8.98 23.01
C LEU A 243 -5.44 -7.90 24.09
N VAL A 244 -4.71 -6.82 23.78
CA VAL A 244 -4.60 -5.68 24.70
C VAL A 244 -5.90 -4.89 24.61
N SER A 245 -6.73 -4.99 25.65
CA SER A 245 -7.90 -4.13 25.81
C SER A 245 -7.41 -2.68 25.91
N HIS A 246 -7.91 -1.80 25.04
CA HIS A 246 -7.57 -0.36 25.08
C HIS A 246 -7.93 0.35 26.41
N THR A 247 -8.52 -0.36 27.37
CA THR A 247 -8.84 0.12 28.72
C THR A 247 -7.59 0.32 29.60
N ASP A 248 -6.48 -0.40 29.36
CA ASP A 248 -5.33 -0.36 30.29
C ASP A 248 -4.43 0.89 30.13
N TYR A 249 -4.52 1.61 29.01
CA TYR A 249 -3.78 2.88 28.85
C TYR A 249 -4.41 4.07 29.59
N ALA A 250 -5.68 3.96 30.00
CA ALA A 250 -6.37 5.05 30.69
C ALA A 250 -6.13 5.09 32.21
N VAL A 251 -5.58 4.02 32.80
CA VAL A 251 -5.49 3.88 34.27
C VAL A 251 -4.08 4.19 34.82
N GLN A 252 -3.09 4.46 33.97
CA GLN A 252 -1.70 4.72 34.38
C GLN A 252 -1.16 6.12 34.05
N GLN A 253 -2.04 7.09 33.77
CA GLN A 253 -1.69 8.51 33.85
C GLN A 253 -1.99 9.00 35.27
N ASP A 254 -0.97 8.97 36.12
CA ASP A 254 -0.98 9.60 37.44
C ASP A 254 -1.21 11.13 37.27
N PRO A 255 -2.19 11.77 37.94
CA PRO A 255 -2.60 13.15 37.64
C PRO A 255 -1.60 14.27 37.98
N GLN A 256 -0.34 13.99 38.31
CA GLN A 256 0.61 15.00 38.83
C GLN A 256 1.78 15.37 37.92
N ASP A 257 2.03 14.68 36.80
CA ASP A 257 3.12 15.05 35.89
C ASP A 257 2.61 15.67 34.58
N VAL A 258 1.97 16.84 34.69
CA VAL A 258 1.86 17.78 33.57
C VAL A 258 3.14 18.61 33.55
N HIS A 259 4.19 18.06 32.98
CA HIS A 259 5.32 18.86 32.47
C HIS A 259 5.18 18.98 30.96
N ASP A 260 5.15 20.23 30.50
CA ASP A 260 5.15 20.62 29.09
C ASP A 260 6.16 19.78 28.28
N PRO A 261 5.79 19.30 27.08
CA PRO A 261 6.77 18.71 26.19
C PRO A 261 7.71 19.80 25.69
N VAL A 262 8.85 19.98 26.38
CA VAL A 262 9.99 20.74 25.89
C VAL A 262 10.52 20.03 24.66
N VAL A 263 10.15 20.55 23.48
CA VAL A 263 10.75 20.20 22.21
C VAL A 263 12.26 20.51 22.30
N PRO A 264 13.17 19.54 22.09
CA PRO A 264 14.60 19.83 22.08
C PRO A 264 14.91 20.77 20.91
N ALA A 265 15.37 21.98 21.20
CA ALA A 265 15.83 22.93 20.20
C ALA A 265 16.92 22.29 19.31
N ALA A 266 16.78 22.44 18.00
CA ALA A 266 17.79 22.04 17.03
C ALA A 266 19.11 22.75 17.36
N ARG A 267 20.14 21.96 17.70
CA ARG A 267 21.50 22.47 17.92
C ARG A 267 22.06 22.96 16.58
N THR A 268 22.04 24.26 16.35
CA THR A 268 22.92 24.95 15.40
C THR A 268 24.35 24.89 15.92
N GLY A 269 25.02 23.77 15.63
CA GLY A 269 26.44 23.57 15.92
C GLY A 269 27.31 24.08 14.78
N THR A 270 27.77 25.32 14.89
CA THR A 270 28.88 25.88 14.11
C THR A 270 30.12 25.01 14.33
N ARG A 271 30.53 24.20 13.35
CA ARG A 271 31.80 23.47 13.43
C ARG A 271 32.97 24.43 13.18
N PRO A 272 33.99 24.48 14.05
CA PRO A 272 35.19 25.26 13.78
C PRO A 272 36.02 24.59 12.67
N ARG A 273 36.56 25.43 11.77
CA ARG A 273 37.56 25.06 10.76
C ARG A 273 38.76 24.37 11.45
N HIS A 274 38.96 23.08 11.20
CA HIS A 274 40.23 22.42 11.48
C HIS A 274 41.11 22.46 10.23
N ALA A 275 42.31 22.98 10.42
CA ALA A 275 43.35 23.14 9.40
C ALA A 275 43.78 21.79 8.82
N ALA A 276 44.14 21.81 7.53
CA ALA A 276 44.68 20.70 6.79
C ALA A 276 46.03 20.26 7.38
N ALA A 277 46.11 19.00 7.83
CA ALA A 277 47.36 18.31 8.08
C ALA A 277 47.52 17.19 7.04
N ALA A 278 48.61 17.27 6.29
CA ALA A 278 48.97 16.31 5.25
C ALA A 278 49.46 14.98 5.83
N SER A 279 49.13 13.87 5.15
CA SER A 279 49.66 12.52 5.35
C SER A 279 49.36 11.69 4.08
N PRO A 280 50.14 10.65 3.75
CA PRO A 280 51.03 10.64 2.59
C PRO A 280 50.45 10.02 1.33
N THR A 281 51.12 10.34 0.23
CA THR A 281 50.90 9.98 -1.18
C THR A 281 50.64 8.49 -1.42
N ALA A 282 49.44 8.19 -1.93
CA ALA A 282 49.12 6.93 -2.58
C ALA A 282 49.73 6.88 -4.01
N PRO A 283 50.06 5.70 -4.55
CA PRO A 283 50.66 5.55 -5.88
C PRO A 283 49.70 6.03 -7.00
N PRO A 284 50.20 6.39 -8.19
CA PRO A 284 49.39 7.01 -9.24
C PRO A 284 48.27 6.07 -9.73
N PRO A 285 47.05 6.58 -9.99
CA PRO A 285 45.95 5.76 -10.48
C PRO A 285 46.25 5.31 -11.92
N THR A 286 46.22 4.00 -12.15
CA THR A 286 46.17 3.40 -13.48
C THR A 286 45.01 4.03 -14.24
N ALA A 287 45.27 4.58 -15.43
CA ALA A 287 44.30 5.34 -16.21
C ALA A 287 43.12 4.44 -16.61
N GLY A 288 42.05 4.50 -15.82
CA GLY A 288 40.80 3.83 -16.10
C GLY A 288 40.06 4.42 -17.29
N VAL A 289 39.19 3.64 -17.93
CA VAL A 289 38.37 4.12 -19.05
C VAL A 289 37.31 5.09 -18.51
N PRO A 290 37.23 6.34 -18.99
CA PRO A 290 36.29 7.31 -18.46
C PRO A 290 34.88 7.09 -19.00
N VAL A 291 33.89 7.19 -18.11
CA VAL A 291 32.48 7.42 -18.43
C VAL A 291 32.22 8.91 -18.26
N CYS A 292 31.88 9.58 -19.35
CA CYS A 292 31.64 11.02 -19.38
C CYS A 292 30.24 11.32 -19.93
N GLY A 293 29.72 12.51 -19.65
CA GLY A 293 28.45 12.95 -20.20
C GLY A 293 27.89 14.15 -19.45
N THR A 294 26.60 14.42 -19.65
CA THR A 294 25.88 15.50 -18.98
C THR A 294 24.70 14.96 -18.18
N VAL A 295 24.43 15.59 -17.03
CA VAL A 295 23.15 15.40 -16.34
C VAL A 295 22.23 16.55 -16.73
N GLN A 296 21.06 16.20 -17.25
CA GLN A 296 20.09 17.15 -17.80
C GLN A 296 18.72 16.98 -17.15
N HIS A 297 17.91 18.02 -17.21
CA HIS A 297 16.48 18.00 -16.97
C HIS A 297 15.75 17.48 -18.23
N HIS A 298 14.46 17.16 -18.14
CA HIS A 298 13.66 16.72 -19.30
C HIS A 298 13.49 17.82 -20.37
N ASP A 299 13.69 19.09 -20.02
CA ASP A 299 13.66 20.23 -20.94
C ASP A 299 15.00 20.47 -21.65
N GLY A 300 16.02 19.63 -21.39
CA GLY A 300 17.36 19.74 -21.97
C GLY A 300 18.29 20.72 -21.25
N THR A 301 17.84 21.37 -20.17
CA THR A 301 18.73 22.22 -19.36
C THR A 301 19.65 21.38 -18.47
N SER A 302 20.84 21.89 -18.16
CA SER A 302 21.85 21.15 -17.39
C SER A 302 21.55 21.17 -15.89
N VAL A 303 21.76 20.04 -15.19
CA VAL A 303 21.62 19.94 -13.73
C VAL A 303 22.99 20.09 -13.06
N PRO A 304 23.29 21.24 -12.43
CA PRO A 304 24.57 21.45 -11.75
C PRO A 304 24.61 20.73 -10.40
N ARG A 305 25.83 20.34 -9.97
CA ARG A 305 26.08 19.72 -8.65
C ARG A 305 25.26 18.45 -8.37
N ALA A 306 24.83 17.73 -9.40
CA ALA A 306 24.22 16.41 -9.25
C ALA A 306 25.28 15.43 -8.74
N ALA A 307 25.01 14.76 -7.62
CA ALA A 307 25.88 13.74 -7.08
C ALA A 307 25.81 12.48 -7.95
N LEU A 308 26.98 11.99 -8.36
CA LEU A 308 27.12 10.83 -9.22
C LEU A 308 27.88 9.73 -8.48
N THR A 309 27.34 8.52 -8.51
CA THR A 309 27.97 7.34 -7.93
C THR A 309 28.01 6.23 -8.96
N LEU A 310 29.19 5.67 -9.20
CA LEU A 310 29.37 4.53 -10.09
C LEU A 310 29.58 3.28 -9.23
N ILE A 311 28.75 2.27 -9.43
CA ILE A 311 28.81 0.99 -8.73
C ILE A 311 29.03 -0.15 -9.73
N ASP A 312 29.75 -1.19 -9.31
CA ASP A 312 29.95 -2.43 -10.07
C ASP A 312 28.75 -3.39 -9.87
N VAL A 313 28.63 -4.44 -10.70
CA VAL A 313 27.61 -5.50 -10.59
C VAL A 313 27.63 -6.22 -9.23
N GLY A 314 28.77 -6.23 -8.54
CA GLY A 314 28.87 -6.71 -7.15
C GLY A 314 28.34 -5.74 -6.08
N GLY A 315 27.77 -4.59 -6.47
CA GLY A 315 27.28 -3.54 -5.57
C GLY A 315 28.39 -2.69 -4.92
N ARG A 316 29.66 -2.92 -5.30
CA ARG A 316 30.79 -2.16 -4.79
C ARG A 316 30.87 -0.79 -5.46
N GLN A 317 30.97 0.26 -4.66
CA GLN A 317 31.21 1.61 -5.19
C GLN A 317 32.60 1.71 -5.80
N ILE A 318 32.64 2.09 -7.08
CA ILE A 318 33.84 2.21 -7.90
C ILE A 318 34.31 3.65 -8.01
N GLY A 319 33.36 4.59 -8.12
CA GLY A 319 33.66 6.01 -8.28
C GLY A 319 32.56 6.88 -7.72
N ARG A 320 32.92 8.10 -7.31
CA ARG A 320 31.97 9.15 -6.94
C ARG A 320 32.45 10.48 -7.50
N GLY A 321 31.51 11.29 -7.97
CA GLY A 321 31.76 12.64 -8.45
C GLY A 321 30.52 13.50 -8.31
N ALA A 322 30.60 14.69 -8.86
CA ALA A 322 29.45 15.55 -9.05
C ALA A 322 29.55 16.22 -10.41
N THR A 323 28.42 16.67 -10.95
CA THR A 323 28.44 17.49 -12.16
C THR A 323 29.01 18.87 -11.90
N GLY A 324 29.69 19.42 -12.91
CA GLY A 324 30.09 20.83 -12.98
C GLY A 324 28.90 21.78 -13.08
N GLU A 325 29.17 23.08 -13.15
CA GLU A 325 28.13 24.10 -13.36
C GLU A 325 27.41 23.97 -14.71
N ASP A 326 28.10 23.39 -15.70
CA ASP A 326 27.60 23.05 -17.03
C ASP A 326 26.89 21.68 -17.10
N GLY A 327 26.68 21.02 -15.95
CA GLY A 327 26.07 19.70 -15.85
C GLY A 327 26.97 18.55 -16.35
N ARG A 328 28.22 18.81 -16.77
CA ARG A 328 29.12 17.77 -17.26
C ARG A 328 29.74 16.97 -16.13
N TYR A 329 30.01 15.70 -16.38
CA TYR A 329 30.73 14.82 -15.46
C TYR A 329 31.69 13.89 -16.20
N ALA A 330 32.67 13.39 -15.45
CA ALA A 330 33.56 12.30 -15.86
C ALA A 330 33.89 11.43 -14.64
N LEU A 331 33.71 10.12 -14.78
CA LEU A 331 34.05 9.11 -13.76
C LEU A 331 34.90 8.01 -14.39
N SER A 332 36.00 7.62 -13.75
CA SER A 332 36.88 6.56 -14.25
C SER A 332 36.42 5.18 -13.79
N THR A 333 36.50 4.20 -14.70
CA THR A 333 36.30 2.78 -14.38
C THR A 333 37.61 2.01 -14.32
N PRO A 334 37.77 1.03 -13.43
CA PRO A 334 39.00 0.26 -13.26
C PRO A 334 39.29 -0.72 -14.41
N GLY A 335 38.31 -1.00 -15.28
CA GLY A 335 38.47 -1.88 -16.44
C GLY A 335 37.15 -2.09 -17.20
N ALA A 336 37.20 -2.85 -18.29
CA ALA A 336 36.02 -3.22 -19.05
C ALA A 336 35.04 -4.04 -18.19
N GLY A 337 33.75 -3.77 -18.31
CA GLY A 337 32.71 -4.41 -17.51
C GLY A 337 31.40 -3.64 -17.47
N SER A 338 30.40 -4.21 -16.80
CA SER A 338 29.10 -3.56 -16.59
C SER A 338 29.08 -2.84 -15.25
N TYR A 339 28.70 -1.57 -15.27
CA TYR A 339 28.56 -0.71 -14.11
C TYR A 339 27.16 -0.10 -14.07
N VAL A 340 26.75 0.42 -12.93
CA VAL A 340 25.54 1.22 -12.77
C VAL A 340 25.95 2.61 -12.32
N LEU A 341 25.53 3.61 -13.08
CA LEU A 341 25.69 5.01 -12.75
C LEU A 341 24.41 5.53 -12.08
N ILE A 342 24.52 6.03 -10.86
CA ILE A 342 23.43 6.64 -10.10
C ILE A 342 23.67 8.14 -10.06
N ALA A 343 22.75 8.91 -10.62
CA ALA A 343 22.73 10.37 -10.54
C ALA A 343 21.62 10.83 -9.59
N ALA A 344 21.92 11.76 -8.69
CA ALA A 344 20.96 12.33 -7.76
C ALA A 344 21.19 13.83 -7.59
N ALA A 345 20.12 14.61 -7.62
CA ALA A 345 20.13 16.05 -7.35
C ALA A 345 18.93 16.40 -6.46
N GLY A 346 19.04 17.46 -5.66
CA GLY A 346 17.90 17.92 -4.83
C GLY A 346 16.70 18.30 -5.71
N GLY A 347 15.49 17.98 -5.27
CA GLY A 347 14.26 18.22 -6.05
C GLY A 347 14.09 17.35 -7.30
N HIS A 348 14.89 16.29 -7.46
CA HIS A 348 14.83 15.39 -8.62
C HIS A 348 14.77 13.93 -8.17
N GLN A 349 14.11 13.08 -8.96
CA GLN A 349 14.20 11.64 -8.74
C GLN A 349 15.61 11.13 -9.06
N PRO A 350 16.26 10.39 -8.16
CA PRO A 350 17.51 9.72 -8.48
C PRO A 350 17.33 8.73 -9.63
N ARG A 351 18.27 8.73 -10.57
CA ARG A 351 18.23 7.83 -11.74
C ARG A 351 19.43 6.92 -11.76
N ALA A 352 19.17 5.61 -11.85
CA ALA A 352 20.17 4.58 -12.06
C ALA A 352 20.18 4.15 -13.53
N VAL A 353 21.33 4.17 -14.17
CA VAL A 353 21.53 3.80 -15.57
C VAL A 353 22.66 2.79 -15.66
N SER A 354 22.38 1.64 -16.28
CA SER A 354 23.42 0.63 -16.54
C SER A 354 24.31 1.08 -17.70
N VAL A 355 25.62 1.00 -17.52
CA VAL A 355 26.63 1.36 -18.51
C VAL A 355 27.61 0.20 -18.70
N THR A 356 27.80 -0.23 -19.94
CA THR A 356 28.82 -1.23 -20.30
C THR A 356 30.03 -0.50 -20.83
N VAL A 357 31.16 -0.66 -20.14
CA VAL A 357 32.42 0.00 -20.49
C VAL A 357 33.34 -1.03 -21.14
N GLY A 358 33.84 -0.71 -22.34
CA GLY A 358 34.87 -1.48 -23.04
C GLY A 358 36.23 -0.80 -22.93
N ASP A 359 37.01 -0.83 -24.01
CA ASP A 359 38.35 -0.21 -24.05
C ASP A 359 38.34 1.27 -24.47
N ARG A 360 37.16 1.85 -24.75
CA ARG A 360 36.99 3.24 -25.19
C ARG A 360 36.13 4.03 -24.21
N PRO A 361 36.39 5.35 -24.06
CA PRO A 361 35.52 6.24 -23.30
C PRO A 361 34.05 6.08 -23.69
N VAL A 362 33.16 6.08 -22.70
CA VAL A 362 31.71 5.98 -22.92
C VAL A 362 31.07 7.32 -22.64
N GLU A 363 30.37 7.87 -23.63
CA GLU A 363 29.50 9.04 -23.44
C GLU A 363 28.09 8.60 -23.04
N LEU A 364 27.60 9.11 -21.92
CA LEU A 364 26.30 8.79 -21.36
C LEU A 364 25.63 10.03 -20.76
N ASP A 365 24.59 10.54 -21.41
CA ASP A 365 23.76 11.59 -20.83
C ASP A 365 22.67 11.01 -19.92
N VAL A 366 22.46 11.65 -18.77
CA VAL A 366 21.49 11.22 -17.75
C VAL A 366 20.43 12.29 -17.59
N VAL A 367 19.18 11.95 -17.91
CA VAL A 367 18.04 12.86 -17.72
C VAL A 367 17.38 12.58 -16.37
N LEU A 368 17.45 13.54 -15.44
CA LEU A 368 16.73 13.47 -14.16
C LEU A 368 15.29 13.97 -14.35
N GLY A 369 14.34 13.18 -13.86
CA GLY A 369 12.94 13.61 -13.79
C GLY A 369 12.77 14.66 -12.69
N GLY A 370 12.19 15.82 -13.05
CA GLY A 370 11.87 16.85 -12.07
C GLY A 370 10.72 16.41 -11.17
N ALA A 371 10.87 16.63 -9.86
CA ALA A 371 9.80 16.37 -8.93
C ALA A 371 8.72 17.46 -9.07
N GLY A 372 7.45 17.06 -9.19
CA GLY A 372 6.30 17.93 -9.24
C GLY A 372 6.03 18.61 -7.91
N ARG A 373 5.22 19.68 -7.95
CA ARG A 373 4.77 20.44 -6.78
C ARG A 373 3.24 20.45 -6.77
N LEU A 374 2.63 20.25 -5.62
CA LEU A 374 1.19 20.39 -5.44
C LEU A 374 0.92 21.50 -4.42
N ALA A 375 0.13 22.49 -4.82
CA ALA A 375 -0.28 23.59 -3.95
C ALA A 375 -1.80 23.81 -4.04
N GLY A 376 -2.38 24.43 -3.02
CA GLY A 376 -3.81 24.68 -2.99
C GLY A 376 -4.27 25.33 -1.69
N ALA A 377 -5.57 25.47 -1.52
CA ALA A 377 -6.20 25.93 -0.29
C ALA A 377 -7.27 24.95 0.20
N VAL A 378 -7.39 24.84 1.52
CA VAL A 378 -8.48 24.14 2.20
C VAL A 378 -9.55 25.18 2.57
N LEU A 379 -10.74 25.05 1.98
CA LEU A 379 -11.82 26.03 2.08
C LEU A 379 -13.11 25.38 2.58
N THR A 380 -14.03 26.17 3.12
CA THR A 380 -15.43 25.76 3.30
C THR A 380 -16.25 26.07 2.05
N ALA A 381 -17.48 25.55 1.97
CA ALA A 381 -18.44 25.87 0.90
C ALA A 381 -18.65 27.38 0.69
N ASP A 382 -18.58 28.17 1.77
CA ASP A 382 -18.72 29.63 1.75
C ASP A 382 -17.40 30.36 1.40
N GLY A 383 -16.35 29.62 1.02
CA GLY A 383 -15.03 30.16 0.67
C GLY A 383 -14.18 30.58 1.87
N THR A 384 -14.57 30.21 3.09
CA THR A 384 -13.79 30.55 4.30
C THR A 384 -12.59 29.60 4.43
N PRO A 385 -11.37 30.11 4.68
CA PRO A 385 -10.20 29.25 4.82
C PRO A 385 -10.23 28.40 6.10
N VAL A 386 -9.94 27.11 5.97
CA VAL A 386 -9.83 26.19 7.10
C VAL A 386 -8.37 26.06 7.52
N ARG A 387 -8.05 26.53 8.74
CA ARG A 387 -6.71 26.49 9.33
C ARG A 387 -6.40 25.16 10.01
N GLU A 388 -5.13 24.77 10.07
CA GLU A 388 -4.66 23.54 10.74
C GLU A 388 -5.35 22.27 10.24
N ALA A 389 -5.92 22.29 9.03
CA ALA A 389 -6.42 21.09 8.38
C ALA A 389 -5.24 20.20 8.00
N THR A 390 -5.29 18.93 8.37
CA THR A 390 -4.29 17.95 7.94
C THR A 390 -4.59 17.58 6.48
N VAL A 391 -3.64 17.83 5.60
CA VAL A 391 -3.73 17.53 4.17
C VAL A 391 -2.74 16.43 3.85
N THR A 392 -3.24 15.32 3.31
CA THR A 392 -2.47 14.12 3.00
C THR A 392 -2.63 13.76 1.53
N LEU A 393 -1.53 13.35 0.92
CA LEU A 393 -1.49 12.87 -0.47
C LEU A 393 -1.15 11.39 -0.45
N THR A 394 -2.01 10.58 -1.04
CA THR A 394 -1.93 9.12 -1.02
C THR A 394 -1.77 8.60 -2.45
N ASP A 395 -0.88 7.62 -2.67
CA ASP A 395 -0.72 7.00 -4.00
C ASP A 395 -1.84 5.98 -4.31
N VAL A 396 -1.84 5.43 -5.52
CA VAL A 396 -2.78 4.39 -5.98
C VAL A 396 -2.73 3.10 -5.16
N ARG A 397 -1.70 2.89 -4.33
CA ARG A 397 -1.56 1.73 -3.43
C ARG A 397 -2.09 2.03 -2.02
N GLY A 398 -2.57 3.24 -1.76
CA GLY A 398 -3.07 3.66 -0.46
C GLY A 398 -1.99 4.13 0.52
N GLU A 399 -0.74 4.31 0.06
CA GLU A 399 0.36 4.78 0.90
C GLU A 399 0.44 6.31 0.92
N VAL A 400 0.63 6.90 2.11
CA VAL A 400 0.76 8.35 2.27
C VAL A 400 2.15 8.79 1.80
N VAL A 401 2.19 9.53 0.69
CA VAL A 401 3.42 10.01 0.05
C VAL A 401 3.84 11.37 0.60
N ALA A 402 2.87 12.21 0.96
CA ALA A 402 3.12 13.50 1.58
C ALA A 402 2.02 13.87 2.58
N ALA A 403 2.38 14.61 3.63
CA ALA A 403 1.44 15.16 4.59
C ALA A 403 1.90 16.57 5.00
N THR A 404 0.96 17.50 5.05
CA THR A 404 1.19 18.89 5.48
C THR A 404 -0.02 19.40 6.24
N ARG A 405 0.07 20.62 6.78
CA ARG A 405 -1.07 21.32 7.39
C ARG A 405 -1.37 22.62 6.67
N SER A 406 -2.64 22.97 6.56
CA SER A 406 -3.05 24.25 6.01
C SER A 406 -2.65 25.40 6.93
N GLY A 407 -2.17 26.50 6.33
CA GLY A 407 -1.81 27.72 7.03
C GLY A 407 -3.00 28.57 7.46
N ARG A 408 -2.75 29.80 7.91
CA ARG A 408 -3.78 30.74 8.38
C ARG A 408 -4.78 31.15 7.28
N GLU A 409 -4.31 31.19 6.04
CA GLU A 409 -5.14 31.50 4.87
C GLU A 409 -5.69 30.23 4.19
N GLY A 410 -5.62 29.06 4.85
CA GLY A 410 -6.06 27.78 4.30
C GLY A 410 -5.08 27.18 3.28
N GLY A 411 -4.06 27.92 2.85
CA GLY A 411 -3.07 27.47 1.87
C GLY A 411 -2.21 26.30 2.36
N TYR A 412 -1.88 25.38 1.45
CA TYR A 412 -0.96 24.27 1.66
C TYR A 412 -0.04 24.08 0.45
N VAL A 413 1.14 23.49 0.68
CA VAL A 413 2.15 23.17 -0.35
C VAL A 413 2.78 21.82 -0.04
N MET A 414 3.00 21.03 -1.09
CA MET A 414 3.73 19.77 -1.09
C MET A 414 4.74 19.77 -2.25
N ASP A 415 6.02 19.67 -1.92
CA ASP A 415 7.12 19.65 -2.88
C ASP A 415 7.66 18.23 -3.07
N GLU A 416 8.56 18.05 -4.05
CA GLU A 416 9.28 16.79 -4.31
C GLU A 416 8.39 15.59 -4.68
N LEU A 417 7.27 15.83 -5.35
CA LEU A 417 6.31 14.78 -5.73
C LEU A 417 6.69 14.07 -7.03
N VAL A 418 6.40 12.79 -7.12
CA VAL A 418 6.55 12.05 -8.38
C VAL A 418 5.38 12.40 -9.29
N ALA A 419 5.60 12.46 -10.60
CA ALA A 419 4.48 12.64 -11.53
C ALA A 419 3.60 11.39 -11.53
N GLY A 420 2.28 11.58 -11.43
CA GLY A 420 1.34 10.46 -11.35
C GLY A 420 0.00 10.86 -10.76
N GLU A 421 -0.86 9.85 -10.63
CA GLU A 421 -2.20 9.96 -10.03
C GLU A 421 -2.13 9.75 -8.52
N TYR A 422 -2.80 10.63 -7.77
CA TYR A 422 -2.87 10.61 -6.32
C TYR A 422 -4.28 10.87 -5.82
N THR A 423 -4.52 10.56 -4.55
CA THR A 423 -5.69 11.02 -3.81
C THR A 423 -5.25 12.06 -2.79
N LEU A 424 -5.75 13.29 -2.93
CA LEU A 424 -5.59 14.37 -1.98
C LEU A 424 -6.73 14.31 -0.97
N ALA A 425 -6.43 14.09 0.30
CA ALA A 425 -7.41 14.09 1.38
C ALA A 425 -7.11 15.20 2.40
N ALA A 426 -8.15 15.88 2.88
CA ALA A 426 -8.04 16.87 3.94
C ALA A 426 -9.00 16.55 5.08
N SER A 427 -8.57 16.81 6.32
CA SER A 427 -9.39 16.64 7.52
C SER A 427 -9.08 17.73 8.54
N ALA A 428 -10.12 18.26 9.18
CA ALA A 428 -10.01 19.25 10.24
C ALA A 428 -11.06 19.01 11.34
N PRO A 429 -10.79 19.40 12.60
CA PRO A 429 -11.78 19.30 13.67
C PRO A 429 -13.06 20.10 13.34
N ALA A 430 -14.24 19.49 13.58
CA ALA A 430 -15.56 20.04 13.24
C ALA A 430 -15.85 20.17 11.72
N PHE A 431 -15.09 19.47 10.87
CA PHE A 431 -15.36 19.35 9.45
C PHE A 431 -15.38 17.87 9.01
N ARG A 432 -16.17 17.56 7.98
CA ARG A 432 -16.13 16.26 7.31
C ARG A 432 -14.81 16.11 6.55
N PRO A 433 -14.10 14.98 6.67
CA PRO A 433 -12.98 14.68 5.79
C PRO A 433 -13.44 14.67 4.33
N ALA A 434 -12.64 15.26 3.45
CA ALA A 434 -12.86 15.23 2.01
C ALA A 434 -11.66 14.58 1.32
N ALA A 435 -11.90 13.92 0.19
CA ALA A 435 -10.86 13.34 -0.65
C ALA A 435 -11.18 13.54 -2.13
N LEU A 436 -10.17 13.91 -2.92
CA LEU A 436 -10.28 14.20 -4.35
C LEU A 436 -9.11 13.54 -5.10
N PRO A 437 -9.34 12.95 -6.28
CA PRO A 437 -8.25 12.53 -7.15
C PRO A 437 -7.49 13.76 -7.70
N VAL A 438 -6.17 13.68 -7.80
CA VAL A 438 -5.31 14.73 -8.35
C VAL A 438 -4.14 14.15 -9.14
N THR A 439 -3.90 14.69 -10.32
CA THR A 439 -2.74 14.34 -11.16
C THR A 439 -1.60 15.33 -10.94
N VAL A 440 -0.46 14.86 -10.44
CA VAL A 440 0.75 15.68 -10.28
C VAL A 440 1.57 15.60 -11.57
N GLN A 441 1.96 16.76 -12.11
CA GLN A 441 2.77 16.86 -13.32
C GLN A 441 4.26 16.97 -12.98
N ALA A 442 5.12 16.35 -13.80
CA ALA A 442 6.58 16.43 -13.62
C ALA A 442 7.07 17.87 -13.82
N ALA A 443 7.99 18.33 -12.95
CA ALA A 443 8.63 19.64 -13.05
C ALA A 443 7.67 20.85 -13.14
N ARG A 444 6.42 20.72 -12.70
CA ARG A 444 5.41 21.78 -12.71
C ARG A 444 4.64 21.83 -11.39
N GLU A 445 4.14 23.02 -11.05
CA GLU A 445 3.17 23.19 -9.98
C GLU A 445 1.76 22.83 -10.48
N THR A 446 1.18 21.79 -9.88
CA THR A 446 -0.25 21.48 -9.94
C THR A 446 -0.95 22.27 -8.84
N ARG A 447 -2.05 22.94 -9.17
CA ARG A 447 -2.88 23.64 -8.19
C ARG A 447 -4.23 22.96 -8.03
N GLN A 448 -4.60 22.60 -6.79
CA GLN A 448 -5.85 21.92 -6.48
C GLN A 448 -6.39 22.42 -5.13
N ASP A 449 -7.58 23.02 -5.11
CA ASP A 449 -8.23 23.38 -3.84
C ASP A 449 -9.10 22.21 -3.34
N ILE A 450 -9.32 22.13 -2.02
CA ILE A 450 -10.14 21.10 -1.39
C ILE A 450 -11.16 21.73 -0.45
N GLU A 451 -12.41 21.35 -0.62
CA GLU A 451 -13.54 21.86 0.17
C GLU A 451 -13.85 20.90 1.33
N LEU A 452 -13.97 21.45 2.54
CA LEU A 452 -14.43 20.75 3.73
C LEU A 452 -15.83 21.22 4.12
N ALA A 453 -16.78 20.30 4.14
CA ALA A 453 -18.13 20.58 4.63
C ALA A 453 -18.11 20.71 6.16
N GLY A 454 -18.80 21.72 6.70
CA GLY A 454 -18.93 21.91 8.14
C GLY A 454 -19.71 20.75 8.79
N GLY A 455 -19.11 20.10 9.77
CA GLY A 455 -19.75 19.06 10.58
C GLY A 455 -20.39 19.67 11.81
N ALA A 456 -21.72 19.60 11.91
CA ALA A 456 -22.43 20.10 13.08
C ALA A 456 -22.38 19.08 14.24
N VAL A 457 -22.49 19.59 15.46
CA VAL A 457 -22.48 18.77 16.69
C VAL A 457 -23.78 19.01 17.44
N LEU A 458 -24.50 17.93 17.74
CA LEU A 458 -25.69 17.95 18.58
C LEU A 458 -25.36 17.37 19.96
N ARG A 459 -25.67 18.09 21.03
CA ARG A 459 -25.53 17.62 22.42
C ARG A 459 -26.84 17.83 23.17
N GLY A 460 -27.04 17.04 24.21
CA GLY A 460 -28.20 17.20 25.09
C GLY A 460 -28.11 16.32 26.32
N VAL A 461 -29.03 16.55 27.26
CA VAL A 461 -29.22 15.71 28.45
C VAL A 461 -30.62 15.10 28.42
N VAL A 462 -30.73 13.81 28.69
CA VAL A 462 -32.03 13.13 28.87
C VAL A 462 -32.42 13.22 30.34
N ARG A 463 -33.60 13.80 30.59
CA ARG A 463 -34.17 13.98 31.93
C ARG A 463 -35.55 13.33 32.02
N ALA A 464 -35.84 12.69 33.15
CA ALA A 464 -37.17 12.21 33.53
C ALA A 464 -38.03 13.34 34.12
N THR A 465 -39.31 13.06 34.30
CA THR A 465 -40.25 13.95 35.02
C THR A 465 -39.71 14.22 36.43
N GLY A 466 -39.65 15.49 36.84
CA GLY A 466 -39.00 15.93 38.07
C GLY A 466 -37.50 16.30 37.94
N GLY A 467 -36.93 16.27 36.73
CA GLY A 467 -35.59 16.80 36.43
C GLY A 467 -34.41 15.85 36.69
N ARG A 468 -34.70 14.61 37.13
CA ARG A 468 -33.72 13.55 37.33
C ARG A 468 -33.09 13.14 36.00
N VAL A 469 -31.76 13.09 35.93
CA VAL A 469 -31.03 12.61 34.74
C VAL A 469 -31.23 11.11 34.54
N VAL A 470 -31.28 10.67 33.28
CA VAL A 470 -31.50 9.26 32.92
C VAL A 470 -30.24 8.69 32.28
N GLU A 471 -29.58 7.78 33.00
CA GLU A 471 -28.47 6.97 32.51
C GLU A 471 -29.00 5.79 31.67
N ASP A 472 -28.18 5.29 30.74
CA ASP A 472 -28.47 4.14 29.88
C ASP A 472 -29.72 4.28 28.97
N ALA A 473 -30.19 5.52 28.74
CA ALA A 473 -31.24 5.78 27.76
C ALA A 473 -30.65 5.71 26.34
N ARG A 474 -31.31 4.97 25.45
CA ARG A 474 -30.95 4.89 24.04
C ARG A 474 -31.51 6.11 23.31
N VAL A 475 -30.66 6.96 22.76
CA VAL A 475 -31.02 8.14 21.98
C VAL A 475 -30.75 7.86 20.50
N THR A 476 -31.78 7.88 19.66
CA THR A 476 -31.71 7.67 18.22
C THR A 476 -31.93 8.98 17.48
N LEU A 477 -31.05 9.30 16.54
CA LEU A 477 -31.17 10.46 15.65
C LEU A 477 -31.71 10.00 14.29
N LEU A 478 -32.75 10.68 13.78
CA LEU A 478 -33.31 10.43 12.45
C LEU A 478 -33.23 11.68 11.58
N ASP A 479 -33.07 11.49 10.27
CA ASP A 479 -33.15 12.56 9.28
C ASP A 479 -34.61 12.96 8.96
N ALA A 480 -34.79 13.98 8.12
CA ALA A 480 -36.11 14.45 7.67
C ALA A 480 -36.92 13.40 6.88
N ALA A 481 -36.28 12.35 6.34
CA ALA A 481 -36.94 11.24 5.66
C ALA A 481 -37.32 10.10 6.63
N GLY A 482 -36.94 10.20 7.91
CA GLY A 482 -37.20 9.20 8.94
C GLY A 482 -36.18 8.05 8.96
N ASN A 483 -35.03 8.19 8.28
CA ASN A 483 -33.95 7.20 8.36
C ASN A 483 -33.11 7.45 9.61
N VAL A 484 -32.64 6.37 10.24
CA VAL A 484 -31.74 6.47 11.39
C VAL A 484 -30.36 6.91 10.91
N VAL A 485 -29.90 8.06 11.43
CA VAL A 485 -28.59 8.65 11.15
C VAL A 485 -27.54 8.13 12.12
N ASP A 486 -27.87 8.08 13.43
CA ASP A 486 -26.97 7.59 14.47
C ASP A 486 -27.75 7.18 15.74
N THR A 487 -27.11 6.46 16.67
CA THR A 487 -27.67 6.08 17.98
C THR A 487 -26.63 6.17 19.08
N ALA A 488 -26.94 6.90 20.14
CA ALA A 488 -26.11 7.07 21.33
C ALA A 488 -26.79 6.44 22.57
N THR A 489 -26.02 6.16 23.61
CA THR A 489 -26.54 5.80 24.94
C THR A 489 -26.09 6.86 25.93
N THR A 490 -26.98 7.32 26.82
CA THR A 490 -26.65 8.38 27.78
C THR A 490 -25.70 7.91 28.86
N GLY A 491 -24.77 8.80 29.26
CA GLY A 491 -23.86 8.55 30.38
C GLY A 491 -24.51 8.73 31.76
N PRO A 492 -23.73 8.62 32.85
CA PRO A 492 -24.20 8.77 34.25
C PRO A 492 -24.82 10.14 34.57
N ASP A 493 -24.44 11.16 33.79
CA ASP A 493 -24.97 12.53 33.86
C ASP A 493 -26.18 12.75 32.94
N GLY A 494 -26.65 11.70 32.26
CA GLY A 494 -27.73 11.74 31.27
C GLY A 494 -27.34 12.36 29.93
N ALA A 495 -26.06 12.68 29.71
CA ALA A 495 -25.63 13.39 28.51
C ALA A 495 -25.52 12.46 27.29
N PHE A 496 -25.86 12.99 26.11
CA PHE A 496 -25.62 12.38 24.80
C PHE A 496 -24.99 13.37 23.82
N ARG A 497 -24.35 12.83 22.78
CA ARG A 497 -23.60 13.59 21.78
C ARG A 497 -23.68 12.89 20.43
N PHE A 498 -24.04 13.65 19.39
CA PHE A 498 -23.85 13.29 17.99
C PHE A 498 -22.90 14.29 17.34
N ILE A 499 -21.96 13.79 16.54
CA ILE A 499 -20.97 14.59 15.82
C ILE A 499 -21.15 14.38 14.33
N ASP A 500 -20.56 15.26 13.53
CA ASP A 500 -20.51 15.11 12.10
C ASP A 500 -21.89 15.13 11.40
N LEU A 501 -22.79 16.00 11.86
CA LEU A 501 -24.12 16.14 11.27
C LEU A 501 -24.12 17.14 10.11
N SER A 502 -24.81 16.80 9.02
CA SER A 502 -25.14 17.76 7.96
C SER A 502 -26.09 18.84 8.47
N ALA A 503 -26.08 20.03 7.86
CA ALA A 503 -27.13 21.02 8.11
C ALA A 503 -28.49 20.46 7.66
N GLY A 504 -29.52 20.62 8.48
CA GLY A 504 -30.84 20.08 8.17
C GLY A 504 -31.74 19.87 9.38
N GLU A 505 -32.91 19.31 9.12
CA GLU A 505 -33.88 18.93 10.14
C GLU A 505 -33.66 17.47 10.56
N TYR A 506 -33.66 17.25 11.87
CA TYR A 506 -33.49 15.95 12.49
C TYR A 506 -34.55 15.71 13.55
N THR A 507 -34.93 14.45 13.74
CA THR A 507 -35.75 14.02 14.88
C THR A 507 -34.90 13.23 15.86
N VAL A 508 -34.93 13.59 17.13
CA VAL A 508 -34.26 12.81 18.19
C VAL A 508 -35.31 12.05 18.98
N ILE A 509 -35.09 10.75 19.16
CA ILE A 509 -35.95 9.85 19.94
C ILE A 509 -35.13 9.26 21.08
N ALA A 510 -35.58 9.43 22.32
CA ALA A 510 -35.00 8.71 23.46
C ALA A 510 -35.90 7.53 23.85
N ALA A 511 -35.30 6.35 24.05
CA ALA A 511 -35.95 5.09 24.39
C ALA A 511 -35.29 4.49 25.65
N GLY A 512 -36.13 4.14 26.63
CA GLY A 512 -35.76 3.63 27.95
C GLY A 512 -36.97 3.58 28.90
N TYR A 513 -37.93 4.47 28.66
CA TYR A 513 -39.33 4.51 29.11
C TYR A 513 -40.17 5.10 27.92
N PRO A 514 -41.50 5.39 27.99
CA PRO A 514 -42.31 5.72 26.81
C PRO A 514 -41.65 6.74 25.87
N PRO A 515 -41.58 6.46 24.55
CA PRO A 515 -40.73 7.21 23.63
C PRO A 515 -41.22 8.66 23.47
N VAL A 516 -40.29 9.62 23.63
CA VAL A 516 -40.51 11.03 23.30
C VAL A 516 -39.69 11.37 22.06
N ALA A 517 -40.33 11.99 21.07
CA ALA A 517 -39.70 12.48 19.85
C ALA A 517 -39.67 14.01 19.85
N THR A 518 -38.55 14.62 19.45
CA THR A 518 -38.44 16.07 19.29
C THR A 518 -37.73 16.39 17.98
N VAL A 519 -38.30 17.32 17.20
CA VAL A 519 -37.72 17.80 15.94
C VAL A 519 -36.77 18.97 16.23
N LEU A 520 -35.59 18.95 15.62
CA LEU A 520 -34.52 19.93 15.79
C LEU A 520 -33.94 20.33 14.44
N GLN A 521 -33.64 21.62 14.28
CA GLN A 521 -32.86 22.13 13.17
C GLN A 521 -31.38 22.27 13.59
N VAL A 522 -30.50 21.70 12.78
CA VAL A 522 -29.05 21.76 12.97
C VAL A 522 -28.45 22.62 11.86
N ALA A 523 -27.74 23.68 12.24
CA ALA A 523 -27.04 24.56 11.31
C ALA A 523 -25.60 24.09 11.07
N GLY A 524 -25.11 24.21 9.83
CA GLY A 524 -23.74 23.81 9.46
C GLY A 524 -22.68 24.61 10.22
N GLY A 525 -21.64 23.94 10.71
CA GLY A 525 -20.55 24.56 11.49
C GLY A 525 -20.93 25.02 12.90
N GLY A 526 -22.18 24.81 13.34
CA GLY A 526 -22.67 25.19 14.66
C GLY A 526 -22.64 24.07 15.70
N ARG A 527 -22.69 24.46 16.99
CA ARG A 527 -23.02 23.56 18.10
C ARG A 527 -24.48 23.77 18.47
N THR A 528 -25.30 22.73 18.34
CA THR A 528 -26.70 22.75 18.78
C THR A 528 -26.82 21.98 20.09
N GLU A 529 -27.42 22.61 21.10
CA GLU A 529 -27.65 22.00 22.41
C GLU A 529 -29.15 21.95 22.72
N ARG A 530 -29.65 20.76 23.09
CA ARG A 530 -31.06 20.61 23.47
C ARG A 530 -31.27 19.48 24.48
N ASP A 531 -31.94 19.80 25.57
CA ASP A 531 -32.39 18.82 26.57
C ASP A 531 -33.66 18.10 26.10
N LEU A 532 -33.72 16.80 26.39
CA LEU A 532 -34.88 15.95 26.12
C LEU A 532 -35.56 15.61 27.45
N GLN A 533 -36.88 15.83 27.53
CA GLN A 533 -37.66 15.53 28.72
C GLN A 533 -38.61 14.34 28.46
N LEU A 534 -38.53 13.32 29.32
CA LEU A 534 -39.42 12.16 29.33
C LEU A 534 -40.60 12.40 30.27
N GLY A 535 -41.83 12.23 29.79
CA GLY A 535 -43.08 12.47 30.54
C GLY A 535 -43.73 11.21 31.10
N TYR A 536 -44.34 11.34 32.29
CA TYR A 536 -45.37 10.45 32.85
C TYR A 536 -46.55 11.32 33.34
N GLU A 537 -47.78 10.84 33.26
CA GLU A 537 -48.90 11.33 34.09
C GLU A 537 -49.04 10.36 35.27
N ASP A 538 -48.95 10.89 36.51
CA ASP A 538 -48.94 10.16 37.80
C ASP A 538 -49.98 9.02 37.93
#